data_AF-A0A146KH09-F1
#
_entry.id   AF-A0A146KH09-F1
#
_cell.length_a   1.000
_cell.length_b   1.000
_cell.length_c   1.000
_cell.angle_alpha   90.00
_cell.angle_beta   90.00
_cell.angle_gamma   90.00
#
_symmetry.space_group_name_H-M   'P 1'
#
loop_
_entity.id
_entity.type
_entity.pdbx_description
1 polymer ?
#
loop_
_entity_poly.entity_id
_entity_poly.type
_entity_poly.pdbx_seq_one_letter_code
_entity_poly.pdbx_strand_id
1 'polypeptide(L)' 'CKRYMTWMWRGIYYPCSIQEYNMVCQQISSEKTWKFLNDQERQEKVKKQLDTFCQKTYHAKQKTIEQLKESCVCQRENPF' A
#
# COMPACT_ATOMS: atom_id res chain seq x y z
N CYS A 1 21.32 24.80 13.72
CA CYS A 1 21.76 23.48 14.22
C CYS A 1 20.87 22.39 13.63
N LYS A 2 21.13 22.01 12.37
CA LYS A 2 20.39 20.96 11.65
C LYS A 2 21.36 19.80 11.41
N ARG A 3 21.01 18.59 11.83
CA ARG A 3 21.81 17.37 11.58
C ARG A 3 21.06 16.50 10.58
N TYR A 4 21.68 16.20 9.46
CA TYR A 4 21.13 15.28 8.45
C TYR A 4 21.50 13.84 8.80
N MET A 5 20.54 12.94 8.69
CA MET A 5 20.71 11.50 8.92
C MET A 5 19.99 10.73 7.81
N THR A 6 20.66 9.72 7.27
CA THR A 6 20.08 8.79 6.29
C THR A 6 19.42 7.62 7.00
N TRP A 7 18.25 7.21 6.55
CA TRP A 7 17.57 5.99 6.99
C TRP A 7 17.00 5.25 5.79
N MET A 8 16.84 3.94 5.92
CA MET A 8 16.30 3.10 4.85
C MET A 8 14.79 2.93 5.04
N TRP A 9 14.00 3.47 4.12
CA TRP A 9 12.58 3.22 4.03
C TRP A 9 12.33 1.94 3.24
N ARG A 10 11.51 1.04 3.78
CA ARG A 10 11.09 -0.18 3.09
C ARG A 10 9.58 -0.19 2.94
N GLY A 11 9.09 -0.23 1.72
CA GLY A 11 7.68 -0.33 1.38
C GLY A 11 7.35 -1.67 0.73
N ILE A 12 6.24 -2.28 1.12
CA ILE A 12 5.67 -3.43 0.42
C ILE A 12 4.42 -2.94 -0.29
N TYR A 13 4.33 -3.15 -1.60
CA TYR A 13 3.25 -2.63 -2.44
C TYR A 13 2.80 -3.64 -3.48
N TYR A 14 1.60 -3.46 -3.99
CA TYR A 14 1.08 -4.25 -5.10
C TYR A 14 1.67 -3.77 -6.43
N PRO A 15 2.10 -4.67 -7.33
CA PRO A 15 2.69 -4.28 -8.60
C PRO A 15 1.69 -3.68 -9.60
N CYS A 16 0.39 -3.67 -9.30
CA CYS A 16 -0.66 -3.15 -10.17
C CYS A 16 -0.66 -1.62 -10.25
N SER A 17 -1.03 -1.10 -11.41
CA SER A 17 -1.31 0.33 -11.62
C SER A 17 -2.60 0.76 -10.91
N ILE A 18 -2.77 2.07 -10.74
CA ILE A 18 -3.99 2.62 -10.13
C ILE A 18 -5.25 2.36 -10.97
N GLN A 19 -5.09 2.26 -12.30
CA GLN A 19 -6.20 1.97 -13.20
C GLN A 19 -6.71 0.53 -12.99
N GLU A 20 -5.79 -0.44 -12.90
CA GLU A 20 -6.13 -1.84 -12.63
C GLU A 20 -6.71 -2.01 -11.22
N TYR A 21 -6.19 -1.30 -10.22
CA TYR A 21 -6.77 -1.26 -8.89
C TYR A 21 -8.24 -0.79 -8.93
N ASN A 22 -8.51 0.31 -9.63
CA ASN A 22 -9.86 0.85 -9.75
C ASN A 22 -10.79 -0.10 -10.50
N MET A 23 -10.31 -0.79 -11.53
CA MET A 23 -11.05 -1.84 -12.24
C MET A 23 -11.46 -2.98 -11.30
N VAL A 24 -10.53 -3.49 -10.49
CA VAL A 24 -10.83 -4.54 -9.50
C VAL A 24 -11.85 -4.05 -8.46
N CYS A 25 -11.70 -2.82 -7.98
CA CYS A 25 -12.66 -2.23 -7.04
C CYS A 25 -14.07 -2.09 -7.63
N GLN A 26 -14.17 -1.64 -8.88
CA GLN A 26 -15.46 -1.55 -9.59
C GLN A 26 -16.12 -2.93 -9.74
N GLN A 27 -15.34 -3.93 -10.14
CA GLN A 27 -15.82 -5.32 -10.25
C GLN A 27 -16.42 -5.81 -8.93
N ILE A 28 -15.72 -5.59 -7.81
CA ILE A 28 -16.19 -6.03 -6.48
C ILE A 28 -17.42 -5.23 -6.04
N SER A 29 -17.46 -3.92 -6.30
CA SER A 29 -18.59 -3.06 -5.92
C SER A 29 -19.89 -3.41 -6.66
N SER A 30 -19.76 -4.01 -7.86
CA SER A 30 -20.90 -4.44 -8.67
C SER A 30 -21.64 -5.63 -8.05
N GLU A 31 -21.00 -6.39 -7.17
CA GLU A 31 -21.59 -7.54 -6.52
C GLU A 31 -22.66 -7.11 -5.50
N LYS A 32 -23.84 -7.74 -5.54
CA LYS A 32 -24.94 -7.45 -4.61
C LYS A 32 -24.56 -7.60 -3.13
N THR A 33 -23.58 -8.46 -2.84
CA THR A 33 -23.07 -8.72 -1.48
C THR A 33 -22.26 -7.56 -0.91
N TRP A 34 -21.75 -6.66 -1.75
CA TRP A 34 -20.88 -5.55 -1.33
C TRP A 34 -21.54 -4.61 -0.31
N LYS A 35 -22.83 -4.35 -0.48
CA LYS A 35 -23.60 -3.41 0.36
C LYS A 35 -23.77 -3.91 1.80
N PHE A 36 -23.72 -5.21 2.03
CA PHE A 36 -23.96 -5.83 3.34
C PHE A 36 -22.68 -6.03 4.15
N LEU A 37 -21.51 -5.87 3.53
CA LEU A 37 -20.21 -6.06 4.19
C LEU A 37 -19.84 -4.82 5.04
N ASN A 38 -19.18 -5.07 6.17
CA ASN A 38 -18.55 -4.03 6.97
C ASN A 38 -17.24 -3.55 6.31
N ASP A 39 -16.70 -2.39 6.71
CA ASP A 39 -15.52 -1.79 6.08
C ASP A 39 -14.26 -2.68 6.17
N GLN A 40 -14.08 -3.42 7.28
CA GLN A 40 -13.00 -4.40 7.39
C GLN A 40 -13.14 -5.55 6.40
N GLU A 41 -14.35 -6.12 6.28
CA GLU A 41 -14.61 -7.23 5.36
C GLU A 41 -14.48 -6.80 3.89
N ARG A 42 -14.89 -5.56 3.59
CA ARG A 42 -14.68 -4.93 2.28
C ARG A 42 -13.19 -4.84 1.95
N GLN A 43 -12.37 -4.36 2.88
CA GLN A 43 -10.91 -4.27 2.69
C GLN A 43 -10.28 -5.65 2.48
N GLU A 44 -10.67 -6.65 3.27
CA GLU A 44 -10.17 -8.02 3.11
C GLU A 44 -10.55 -8.62 1.75
N LYS A 45 -11.79 -8.39 1.30
CA LYS A 45 -12.27 -8.88 0.01
C LYS A 45 -11.50 -8.25 -1.15
N VAL A 46 -11.28 -6.93 -1.09
CA VAL A 46 -10.45 -6.21 -2.07
C VAL A 46 -9.03 -6.74 -2.07
N LYS A 47 -8.42 -6.92 -0.89
CA LYS A 47 -7.06 -7.46 -0.76
C LYS A 47 -6.93 -8.86 -1.37
N LYS A 48 -7.86 -9.78 -1.07
CA LYS A 48 -7.87 -11.15 -1.61
C LYS A 48 -7.97 -11.16 -3.15
N GLN A 49 -8.80 -10.27 -3.71
CA GLN A 49 -8.93 -10.18 -5.16
C GLN A 49 -7.69 -9.55 -5.81
N LEU A 50 -7.11 -8.52 -5.21
CA LEU A 50 -5.85 -7.93 -5.67
C LEU A 50 -4.68 -8.91 -5.63
N ASP A 51 -4.57 -9.73 -4.57
CA ASP A 51 -3.55 -10.78 -4.48
C ASP A 51 -3.68 -11.75 -5.65
N THR A 52 -4.92 -12.16 -5.97
CA THR A 52 -5.20 -13.10 -7.07
C THR A 52 -4.92 -12.46 -8.43
N PHE A 53 -5.33 -11.21 -8.62
CA PHE A 53 -5.08 -10.45 -9.84
C PHE A 53 -3.57 -10.26 -10.08
N CYS A 54 -2.84 -9.80 -9.06
CA CYS A 54 -1.41 -9.57 -9.18
C CYS A 54 -0.63 -10.87 -9.41
N GLN A 55 -1.04 -11.97 -8.77
CA GLN A 55 -0.44 -13.29 -9.02
C GLN A 55 -0.66 -13.77 -10.46
N LYS A 56 -1.80 -13.45 -11.08
CA LYS A 56 -2.10 -13.83 -12.46
C LYS A 56 -1.37 -12.96 -13.49
N THR A 57 -1.40 -11.64 -13.33
CA THR A 57 -0.86 -10.69 -14.31
C THR A 57 0.65 -10.47 -14.15
N TYR A 58 1.14 -10.40 -12.91
CA TYR A 58 2.53 -10.04 -12.59
C TYR A 58 3.35 -11.19 -11.99
N HIS A 59 2.75 -12.38 -11.81
CA HIS A 59 3.36 -13.55 -11.16
C HIS A 59 3.91 -13.30 -9.74
N ALA A 60 3.49 -12.20 -9.12
CA ALA A 60 3.92 -11.78 -7.80
C ALA A 60 2.76 -11.11 -7.08
N LYS A 61 2.51 -11.48 -5.83
CA LYS A 61 1.48 -10.84 -5.00
C LYS A 61 1.87 -9.42 -4.62
N GLN A 62 3.10 -9.23 -4.15
CA GLN A 62 3.59 -7.96 -3.64
C GLN A 62 5.07 -7.79 -4.05
N LYS A 63 5.49 -6.54 -4.22
CA LYS A 63 6.88 -6.16 -4.44
C LYS A 63 7.38 -5.35 -3.25
N THR A 64 8.65 -5.55 -2.91
CA THR A 64 9.34 -4.76 -1.90
C THR A 64 10.17 -3.69 -2.60
N ILE A 65 10.13 -2.46 -2.10
CA ILE A 65 11.03 -1.38 -2.50
C ILE A 65 11.76 -0.85 -1.27
N GLU A 66 13.06 -0.67 -1.39
CA GLU A 66 13.91 -0.09 -0.37
C GLU A 66 14.48 1.23 -0.93
N GLN A 67 14.31 2.32 -0.19
CA GLN A 67 14.77 3.65 -0.58
C GLN A 67 15.53 4.29 0.57
N LEU A 68 16.71 4.82 0.28
CA LEU A 68 17.41 5.70 1.22
C LEU A 68 16.69 7.05 1.26
N LYS A 69 16.26 7.44 2.45
CA LYS A 69 15.65 8.75 2.72
C LYS A 69 16.51 9.51 3.71
N GLU A 70 16.46 10.82 3.62
CA GLU A 70 17.15 11.72 4.54
C GLU A 70 16.13 12.38 5.47
N SER A 71 16.48 12.45 6.75
CA SER A 71 15.78 13.24 7.75
C SER A 71 16.71 14.32 8.30
N CYS A 72 16.11 15.44 8.71
CA CYS A 72 16.82 16.54 9.32
C CYS A 72 16.36 16.66 10.78
N VAL A 73 17.26 16.39 11.72
CA VAL A 73 17.00 16.52 13.16
C VAL A 73 17.41 17.91 13.63
N CYS A 74 16.47 18.66 14.22
CA CYS A 74 16.76 19.94 14.85
C CYS A 74 17.51 19.71 16.17
N GLN A 75 18.70 20.30 16.31
CA GLN A 75 19.50 20.18 17.53
C GLN A 75 19.18 21.27 18.57
N ARG A 76 18.15 22.09 18.32
CA ARG A 76 17.62 23.10 19.27
C ARG A 76 16.21 22.76 19.74
N GLU A 77 15.64 21.66 19.25
CA GLU A 77 14.38 21.17 19.79
C GLU A 77 14.55 20.75 21.23
N ASN A 78 13.44 20.84 21.97
CA ASN A 78 13.42 20.50 23.37
C ASN A 78 13.70 19.00 23.51
N PRO A 79 14.71 18.57 24.29
CA PRO A 79 15.12 17.17 24.33
C PRO A 79 14.19 16.25 25.14
N PHE A 80 12.98 16.70 25.48
CA PHE A 80 12.00 15.98 26.30
C PHE A 80 10.67 15.75 25.58
#